data_AF-A0A1I8M9P3-F1
#
_entry.id   AF-A0A1I8M9P3-F1
#
_cell.length_a   1.000
_cell.length_b   1.000
_cell.length_c   1.000
_cell.angle_alpha   90.00
_cell.angle_beta   90.00
_cell.angle_gamma   90.00
#
_symmetry.space_group_name_H-M   'P 1'
#
loop_
_entity.id
_entity.type
_entity.pdbx_description
1 polymer ?
#
loop_
_entity_poly.entity_id
_entity_poly.type
_entity_poly.pdbx_seq_one_letter_code
_entity_poly.pdbx_strand_id
1 'polypeptide(L)'
;MICHTYYITYIDLDDSSLIQTDNMDKSNIDQLKTLYNALQQKVQQHSQVPAMEQERKLEIMQLLHDFNDVKDAAQIVLGALANLECKTIKEMHLIYNLPLNE
;
A
#
# COMPACT_ATOMS: atom_id res chain seq x y z
N MET A 1 60.13 30.77 6.98
CA MET A 1 60.22 31.10 5.55
C MET A 1 61.16 30.09 4.93
N ILE A 2 60.65 29.17 4.12
CA ILE A 2 61.26 28.52 2.93
C ILE A 2 60.13 27.61 2.40
N CYS A 3 59.38 28.10 1.42
CA CYS A 3 58.55 27.26 0.57
C CYS A 3 59.50 26.42 -0.29
N HIS A 4 59.41 25.10 -0.22
CA HIS A 4 59.96 24.21 -1.23
C HIS A 4 58.83 23.44 -1.88
N THR A 5 58.41 24.00 -3.00
CA THR A 5 57.63 23.38 -4.05
C THR A 5 58.24 22.03 -4.41
N TYR A 6 57.54 20.94 -4.10
CA TYR A 6 57.79 19.65 -4.73
C TYR A 6 56.66 19.38 -5.73
N TYR A 7 57.02 19.57 -6.99
CA TYR A 7 56.32 19.01 -8.15
C TYR A 7 56.22 17.50 -7.98
N ILE A 8 54.99 16.97 -7.91
CA ILE A 8 54.75 15.56 -8.22
C ILE A 8 53.98 15.53 -9.53
N THR A 9 54.77 15.18 -10.55
CA THR A 9 54.46 14.63 -11.87
C THR A 9 53.03 14.16 -12.11
N TYR A 10 52.42 14.73 -13.16
CA TYR A 10 51.36 14.12 -13.94
C TYR A 10 51.77 12.69 -14.34
N ILE A 11 51.02 11.70 -13.87
CA ILE A 11 50.96 10.39 -14.51
C ILE A 11 49.58 10.33 -15.14
N ASP A 12 49.58 10.34 -16.47
CA ASP A 12 48.45 9.99 -17.31
C ASP A 12 47.93 8.61 -16.88
N LEU A 13 46.76 8.59 -16.27
CA LEU A 13 45.89 7.43 -16.30
C LEU A 13 44.65 7.88 -17.05
N ASP A 14 44.64 7.51 -18.34
CA ASP A 14 43.45 7.39 -19.17
C ASP A 14 42.34 6.75 -18.35
N ASP A 15 41.40 7.56 -17.87
CA ASP A 15 40.11 7.07 -17.40
C ASP A 15 39.03 7.65 -18.29
N SER A 16 39.08 7.16 -19.53
CA SER A 16 38.14 7.37 -20.63
C SER A 16 36.76 6.74 -20.34
N SER A 17 36.26 6.85 -19.10
CA SER A 17 35.10 6.09 -18.59
C SER A 17 34.01 6.94 -17.93
N LEU A 18 34.09 8.28 -17.97
CA LEU A 18 33.13 9.19 -17.31
C LEU A 18 32.09 9.87 -18.21
N ILE A 19 31.84 9.38 -19.44
CA ILE A 19 30.86 9.99 -20.35
C ILE A 19 29.89 8.92 -20.87
N GLN A 20 29.02 8.36 -20.03
CA GLN A 20 27.89 7.56 -20.54
C GLN A 20 26.64 7.48 -19.64
N THR A 21 26.65 7.96 -18.39
CA THR A 21 25.49 7.84 -17.48
C THR A 21 24.54 9.05 -17.49
N ASP A 22 25.00 10.25 -17.86
CA ASP A 22 24.21 11.48 -17.71
C ASP A 22 22.98 11.61 -18.63
N ASN A 23 22.95 10.91 -19.76
CA ASN A 23 21.86 11.02 -20.74
C ASN A 23 20.78 9.95 -20.57
N MET A 24 21.16 8.75 -20.11
CA MET A 24 20.21 7.64 -19.92
C MET A 24 19.34 7.85 -18.68
N ASP A 25 19.92 8.39 -17.60
CA ASP A 25 19.20 8.70 -16.36
C ASP A 25 18.23 9.87 -16.53
N LYS A 26 18.60 10.91 -17.30
CA LYS A 26 17.69 12.03 -17.61
C LYS A 26 16.49 11.59 -18.44
N SER A 27 16.71 10.76 -19.45
CA SER A 27 15.63 10.19 -20.28
C SER A 27 14.64 9.37 -19.45
N ASN A 28 15.15 8.52 -18.54
CA ASN A 28 14.30 7.73 -17.65
C ASN A 28 13.54 8.60 -16.64
N ILE A 29 14.17 9.64 -16.10
CA ILE A 29 13.53 10.61 -15.21
C ILE A 29 12.40 11.37 -15.93
N ASP A 30 12.61 11.75 -17.19
CA ASP A 30 11.61 12.48 -17.96
C ASP A 30 10.45 11.59 -18.41
N GLN A 31 10.72 10.31 -18.73
CA GLN A 31 9.68 9.31 -18.93
C GLN A 31 8.88 9.07 -17.64
N LEU A 32 9.54 9.00 -16.49
CA LEU A 32 8.88 8.81 -15.19
C LEU A 32 8.01 10.01 -14.82
N LYS A 33 8.47 11.24 -15.05
CA LYS A 33 7.67 12.46 -14.88
C LYS A 33 6.45 12.48 -15.80
N THR A 34 6.63 12.06 -17.05
CA THR A 34 5.54 12.00 -18.04
C THR A 34 4.47 10.99 -17.61
N LEU A 35 4.88 9.80 -17.17
CA LEU A 35 3.98 8.79 -16.61
C LEU A 35 3.28 9.27 -15.34
N TYR A 36 4.02 9.91 -14.43
CA TYR A 36 3.46 10.49 -13.20
C TYR A 36 2.37 11.52 -13.52
N ASN A 37 2.64 12.45 -14.44
CA ASN A 37 1.68 13.47 -14.85
C ASN A 37 0.43 12.86 -15.53
N ALA A 38 0.62 11.85 -16.38
CA ALA A 38 -0.48 11.14 -17.01
C ALA A 38 -1.37 10.38 -16.00
N LEU A 39 -0.75 9.76 -14.99
CA LEU A 39 -1.47 9.10 -13.90
C LEU A 39 -2.19 10.11 -13.02
N GLN A 40 -1.55 11.23 -12.69
CA GLN A 40 -2.17 12.31 -11.90
C GLN A 40 -3.39 12.90 -12.62
N GLN A 41 -3.32 13.08 -13.94
CA GLN A 41 -4.45 13.54 -14.74
C GLN A 41 -5.60 12.53 -14.74
N LYS A 42 -5.31 11.22 -14.86
CA LYS A 42 -6.33 10.17 -14.74
C LYS A 42 -6.97 10.13 -13.36
N VAL A 43 -6.19 10.29 -12.30
CA VAL A 43 -6.70 10.38 -10.91
C VAL A 43 -7.60 11.60 -10.76
N GLN A 44 -7.23 12.76 -11.30
CA GLN A 44 -8.06 13.97 -11.25
C GLN A 44 -9.37 13.82 -12.04
N GLN A 45 -9.34 13.13 -13.19
CA GLN A 45 -10.54 12.80 -13.97
C GLN A 45 -11.47 11.84 -13.22
N HIS A 46 -10.92 10.89 -12.46
CA HIS A 46 -11.69 9.96 -11.62
C HIS A 46 -12.05 10.52 -10.23
N SER A 47 -11.39 11.59 -9.78
CA SER A 47 -11.60 12.21 -8.46
C SER A 47 -12.75 13.23 -8.45
N GLN A 48 -13.50 13.38 -9.54
CA GLN A 48 -14.77 14.13 -9.53
C GLN A 48 -15.92 13.32 -8.92
N VAL A 49 -15.61 12.46 -7.94
CA VAL A 49 -16.63 11.94 -7.04
C VAL A 49 -16.99 13.09 -6.10
N PRO A 50 -18.26 13.52 -6.01
CA PRO A 50 -18.66 14.57 -5.09
C PRO A 50 -18.15 14.25 -3.68
N ALA A 51 -17.65 15.24 -2.94
CA ALA A 51 -17.11 15.01 -1.59
C ALA A 51 -18.07 14.18 -0.69
N MET A 52 -19.39 14.40 -0.83
CA MET A 52 -20.42 13.59 -0.18
C MET A 52 -20.39 12.09 -0.53
N GLU A 53 -20.10 11.73 -1.78
CA GLU A 53 -20.04 10.32 -2.20
C GLU A 53 -18.73 9.66 -1.73
N GLN A 54 -17.66 10.43 -1.57
CA GLN A 54 -16.42 9.96 -0.93
C GLN A 54 -16.64 9.71 0.57
N GLU A 55 -17.28 10.66 1.28
CA GLU A 55 -17.63 10.54 2.70
C GLU A 55 -18.56 9.34 2.93
N ARG A 56 -19.61 9.20 2.13
CA ARG A 56 -20.55 8.07 2.20
C ARG A 56 -19.85 6.71 2.02
N LYS A 57 -18.88 6.62 1.10
CA LYS A 57 -18.11 5.38 0.91
C LYS A 57 -17.26 5.04 2.13
N LEU A 58 -16.67 6.05 2.77
CA LEU A 58 -15.89 5.86 4.00
C LEU A 58 -16.80 5.42 5.15
N GLU A 59 -17.99 6.02 5.29
CA GLU A 59 -18.98 5.61 6.30
C GLU A 59 -19.44 4.16 6.08
N ILE A 60 -19.78 3.78 4.85
CA ILE A 60 -20.16 2.39 4.52
C ILE A 60 -19.02 1.42 4.81
N MET A 61 -17.78 1.79 4.48
CA MET A 61 -16.61 0.96 4.76
C MET A 61 -16.41 0.77 6.27
N GLN A 62 -16.56 1.82 7.07
CA GLN A 62 -16.48 1.72 8.54
C GLN A 62 -17.58 0.81 9.10
N LEU A 63 -18.82 1.02 8.68
CA LEU A 63 -19.95 0.17 9.08
C LEU A 63 -19.73 -1.31 8.75
N LEU A 64 -19.14 -1.61 7.60
CA LEU A 64 -18.80 -2.99 7.21
C LEU A 64 -17.71 -3.57 8.09
N HIS A 65 -16.69 -2.79 8.45
CA HIS A 65 -15.65 -3.24 9.39
C HIS A 65 -16.24 -3.50 10.78
N ASP A 66 -17.05 -2.59 11.31
CA ASP A 66 -17.69 -2.75 12.61
C ASP A 66 -18.61 -3.98 12.65
N PHE A 67 -19.38 -4.21 11.58
CA PHE A 67 -20.22 -5.41 11.46
C PHE A 67 -19.39 -6.69 11.46
N ASN A 68 -18.31 -6.72 10.67
CA ASN A 68 -17.43 -7.89 10.59
C ASN A 68 -16.74 -8.17 11.93
N ASP A 69 -16.26 -7.14 12.63
CA ASP A 69 -15.61 -7.29 13.93
C ASP A 69 -16.57 -7.90 14.97
N VAL A 70 -17.83 -7.44 14.99
CA VAL A 70 -18.87 -8.00 15.86
C VAL A 70 -19.21 -9.44 15.48
N LYS A 71 -19.33 -9.73 14.17
CA LYS A 71 -19.58 -11.09 13.66
C LYS A 71 -18.47 -12.04 14.09
N ASP A 72 -17.22 -11.65 13.92
CA ASP A 72 -16.04 -12.45 14.26
C ASP A 72 -15.96 -12.70 15.76
N ALA A 73 -16.18 -11.67 16.58
CA ALA A 73 -16.25 -11.81 18.04
C ALA A 73 -17.36 -12.78 18.46
N ALA A 74 -18.55 -12.67 17.88
CA ALA A 74 -19.66 -13.58 18.14
C ALA A 74 -19.33 -15.01 17.74
N GLN A 75 -18.63 -15.21 16.62
CA GLN A 75 -18.26 -16.54 16.13
C GLN A 75 -17.19 -17.21 17.01
N ILE A 76 -16.28 -16.43 17.60
CA ILE A 76 -15.33 -16.92 18.62
C ILE A 76 -16.08 -17.40 19.86
N VAL A 77 -17.01 -16.59 20.37
CA VAL A 77 -17.83 -16.96 21.54
C VAL A 77 -18.69 -18.19 21.24
N LEU A 78 -19.32 -18.24 20.06
CA LEU A 78 -20.13 -19.36 19.62
C LEU A 78 -19.30 -20.64 19.48
N GLY A 79 -18.08 -20.55 18.96
CA GLY A 79 -17.15 -21.67 18.89
C GLY A 79 -16.71 -22.18 20.27
N ALA A 80 -16.42 -21.26 21.21
CA ALA A 80 -16.09 -21.63 22.58
C ALA A 80 -17.28 -22.31 23.27
N LEU A 81 -18.49 -21.79 23.07
CA LEU A 81 -19.72 -22.37 23.62
C LEU A 81 -20.03 -23.74 23.01
N ALA A 82 -19.84 -23.89 21.70
CA ALA A 82 -19.99 -25.17 21.01
C ALA A 82 -19.05 -26.23 21.61
N ASN A 83 -17.79 -25.86 21.86
CA ASN A 83 -16.80 -26.73 22.49
C ASN A 83 -17.19 -27.11 23.93
N LEU A 84 -17.70 -26.17 24.72
CA LEU A 84 -18.15 -26.43 26.09
C LEU A 84 -19.34 -27.38 26.14
N GLU A 85 -20.27 -27.26 25.20
CA GLU A 85 -21.45 -28.13 25.10
C GLU A 85 -21.20 -29.44 24.33
N CYS A 86 -19.98 -29.67 23.84
CA CYS A 86 -19.63 -30.79 22.94
C CYS A 86 -20.55 -30.86 21.70
N LYS A 87 -20.98 -29.70 21.19
CA LYS A 87 -21.83 -29.57 20.00
C LYS A 87 -21.04 -28.96 18.85
N THR A 88 -21.52 -29.18 17.64
CA THR A 88 -20.99 -28.52 16.46
C THR A 88 -21.53 -27.09 16.36
N ILE A 89 -20.77 -26.21 15.70
CA ILE A 89 -21.22 -24.84 15.43
C ILE A 89 -22.56 -24.84 14.67
N LYS A 90 -22.78 -25.79 13.75
CA LYS A 90 -24.06 -25.94 13.02
C LYS A 90 -25.24 -26.19 13.96
N GLU A 91 -25.06 -27.02 14.98
CA GLU A 91 -26.09 -27.28 15.99
C GLU A 91 -26.32 -26.05 16.87
N MET A 92 -25.27 -25.30 17.19
CA MET A 92 -25.41 -24.04 17.92
C MET A 92 -26.19 -22.99 17.14
N HIS A 93 -25.98 -22.89 15.83
CA HIS A 93 -26.82 -22.03 14.98
C HIS A 93 -28.30 -22.45 15.02
N LEU A 94 -28.61 -23.75 15.04
CA LEU A 94 -29.98 -24.23 15.17
C LEU A 94 -30.58 -23.93 16.56
N ILE A 95 -29.80 -24.09 17.63
CA ILE A 95 -30.25 -23.84 19.02
C ILE A 95 -30.58 -22.37 19.25
N TYR A 96 -29.73 -21.47 18.74
CA TYR A 96 -29.90 -20.02 18.88
C TYR A 96 -30.69 -19.40 17.71
N ASN A 97 -31.23 -20.22 16.81
CA ASN A 97 -31.99 -19.80 15.63
C ASN A 97 -31.24 -18.74 14.79
N LEU A 98 -29.94 -18.94 14.64
CA LEU A 98 -29.03 -18.09 13.85
C LEU A 98 -29.02 -18.57 12.38
N PRO A 99 -28.92 -17.65 11.41
CA PRO A 99 -28.80 -18.02 10.01
C PRO A 99 -27.51 -18.82 9.76
N LEU A 100 -27.61 -19.89 8.96
CA LEU A 100 -26.49 -20.79 8.62
C LEU A 100 -25.69 -20.33 7.39
N ASN A 101 -26.21 -19.36 6.63
CA ASN A 101 -25.72 -18.99 5.30
C ASN A 101 -25.42 -17.49 5.15
N GLU A 102 -24.63 -16.90 6.07
CA GLU A 102 -24.05 -15.55 5.89
C GLU A 102 -22.54 -15.53 6.06
#